data_AF-A0A972DUK5-F1
#
_entry.id   AF-A0A972DUK5-F1
#
_cell.length_a   1.000
_cell.length_b   1.000
_cell.length_c   1.000
_cell.angle_alpha   90.00
_cell.angle_beta   90.00
_cell.angle_gamma   90.00
#
_symmetry.space_group_name_H-M   'P 1'
#
loop_
_entity.id
_entity.type
_entity.pdbx_description
1 polymer ?
#
loop_
_entity_poly.entity_id
_entity_poly.type
_entity_poly.pdbx_seq_one_letter_code
_entity_poly.pdbx_strand_id
1 'polypeptide(L)'
;PDCGFQYLEPPEDKAWMRPEEYDHLIDDPTGYLYEVWLPRISTEIAAPGEKCTYRNQVTLVKGSLAMLSYFQGFGRQAEQMRSEAGMPSALCGILKAPMDILADKLRGYMGLVTDLRQRPEKVLAACQALAPHMLHTALAGADPQKLLPIGFWMHRSCVPFINPKHFEQIHWPTLKPIIENLWAAGHQTLFYAEGKWGPHLDAFAELPDRSIVYHVDQDDVFEVHRKLGKKFCISGGVPNTILSLGNPERVREHCRRIIDEVAADGGYIMDASAIVQDDARIENVRAMIEFTREYGDYGGEPCDAQPQGAAPAPGFKPTDISPWQTARPAGVCIPWSEKQKELPPVQRHEEMVERIWNEIEGLGNMFIYQVLVSF
;
A
#
# COMPACT_ATOMS: atom_id res chain seq x y z
N PRO A 1 -19.15 14.28 -12.42
CA PRO A 1 -18.93 15.35 -11.43
C PRO A 1 -17.73 16.18 -11.87
N ASP A 2 -17.87 17.50 -11.98
CA ASP A 2 -16.80 18.41 -12.44
C ASP A 2 -15.82 18.80 -11.32
N CYS A 3 -15.95 18.18 -10.14
CA CYS A 3 -15.00 18.28 -9.03
C CYS A 3 -14.69 16.88 -8.48
N GLY A 4 -13.43 16.70 -8.06
CA GLY A 4 -13.00 15.48 -7.36
C GLY A 4 -13.69 15.36 -6.01
N PHE A 5 -14.01 14.12 -5.61
CA PHE A 5 -14.49 13.84 -4.27
C PHE A 5 -13.32 13.98 -3.29
N GLN A 6 -13.42 14.92 -2.34
CA GLN A 6 -12.47 15.03 -1.24
C GLN A 6 -13.00 14.24 -0.03
N TYR A 7 -12.27 13.20 0.37
CA TYR A 7 -12.56 12.50 1.61
C TYR A 7 -12.34 13.44 2.81
N LEU A 8 -13.34 13.53 3.68
CA LEU A 8 -13.23 14.20 4.96
C LEU A 8 -13.25 13.15 6.06
N GLU A 9 -12.18 13.10 6.86
CA GLU A 9 -12.14 12.29 8.06
C GLU A 9 -13.31 12.69 8.99
N PRO A 10 -13.96 11.73 9.65
CA PRO A 10 -14.94 12.07 10.66
C PRO A 10 -14.27 12.88 11.78
N PRO A 11 -15.01 13.79 12.44
CA PRO A 11 -14.49 14.45 13.64
C PRO A 11 -14.17 13.42 14.73
N GLU A 12 -13.29 13.78 15.67
CA GLU A 12 -12.75 12.84 16.68
C GLU A 12 -13.82 12.12 17.50
N ASP A 13 -14.93 12.80 17.81
CA ASP A 13 -16.09 12.25 18.53
C ASP A 13 -16.91 11.23 17.70
N LYS A 14 -16.64 11.15 16.40
CA LYS A 14 -17.27 10.23 15.43
C LYS A 14 -16.25 9.37 14.69
N ALA A 15 -15.02 9.25 15.22
CA ALA A 15 -14.02 8.37 14.65
C ALA A 15 -14.58 6.94 14.46
N TRP A 16 -14.22 6.29 13.35
CA TRP A 16 -14.76 4.98 13.00
C TRP A 16 -14.39 3.91 14.01
N MET A 17 -13.24 4.06 14.66
CA MET A 17 -12.82 3.30 15.83
C MET A 17 -12.64 4.25 17.02
N ARG A 18 -13.03 3.80 18.21
CA ARG A 18 -12.91 4.54 19.47
C ARG A 18 -11.70 4.05 20.27
N PRO A 19 -11.20 4.83 21.25
CA PRO A 19 -10.13 4.42 22.15
C PRO A 19 -10.32 3.06 22.81
N GLU A 20 -11.55 2.76 23.24
CA GLU A 20 -11.86 1.58 24.05
C GLU A 20 -11.93 0.30 23.21
N GLU A 21 -11.86 0.44 21.88
CA GLU A 21 -12.08 -0.65 20.93
C GLU A 21 -10.77 -1.29 20.42
N TYR A 22 -9.61 -0.83 20.92
CA TYR A 22 -8.31 -1.44 20.57
C TYR A 22 -8.29 -2.94 20.82
N ASP A 23 -8.82 -3.40 21.95
CA ASP A 23 -8.76 -4.83 22.28
C ASP A 23 -9.60 -5.69 21.34
N HIS A 24 -10.71 -5.15 20.83
CA HIS A 24 -11.50 -5.85 19.82
C HIS A 24 -10.75 -5.92 18.48
N LEU A 25 -10.11 -4.82 18.05
CA LEU A 25 -9.29 -4.83 16.85
C LEU A 25 -8.07 -5.76 16.97
N ILE A 26 -7.41 -5.78 18.13
CA ILE A 26 -6.21 -6.60 18.38
C ILE A 26 -6.57 -8.09 18.36
N ASP A 27 -7.68 -8.46 19.02
CA ASP A 27 -8.13 -9.85 19.08
C ASP A 27 -8.54 -10.36 17.69
N ASP A 28 -9.31 -9.57 16.94
CA ASP A 28 -9.80 -9.99 15.64
C ASP A 28 -9.91 -8.83 14.63
N PRO A 29 -8.83 -8.55 13.88
CA PRO A 29 -8.85 -7.48 12.90
C PRO A 29 -9.92 -7.67 11.82
N THR A 30 -10.10 -8.88 11.30
CA THR A 30 -11.06 -9.14 10.22
C THR A 30 -12.51 -9.06 10.73
N GLY A 31 -12.77 -9.64 11.90
CA GLY A 31 -14.05 -9.53 12.59
C GLY A 31 -14.41 -8.08 12.90
N TYR A 32 -13.47 -7.32 13.47
CA TYR A 32 -13.65 -5.89 13.76
C TYR A 32 -14.05 -5.09 12.51
N LEU A 33 -13.43 -5.38 11.36
CA LEU A 33 -13.77 -4.69 10.11
C LEU A 33 -15.21 -4.97 9.68
N TYR A 34 -15.70 -6.20 9.78
CA TYR A 34 -17.06 -6.56 9.39
C TYR A 34 -18.12 -6.16 10.42
N GLU A 35 -17.81 -6.29 11.70
CA GLU A 35 -18.77 -6.13 12.80
C GLU A 35 -18.86 -4.70 13.31
N VAL A 36 -17.79 -3.91 13.17
CA VAL A 36 -17.71 -2.55 13.74
C VAL A 36 -17.46 -1.51 12.67
N TRP A 37 -16.40 -1.66 11.87
CA TRP A 37 -15.97 -0.61 10.94
C TRP A 37 -16.90 -0.47 9.73
N LEU A 38 -17.20 -1.56 9.02
CA LEU A 38 -18.03 -1.54 7.81
C LEU A 38 -19.46 -1.00 8.06
N PRO A 39 -20.15 -1.38 9.16
CA PRO A 39 -21.44 -0.78 9.51
C PRO A 39 -21.37 0.71 9.82
N ARG A 40 -20.21 1.23 10.27
CA ARG A 40 -20.05 2.66 10.60
C ARG A 40 -19.78 3.50 9.36
N ILE A 41 -18.96 3.02 8.44
CA ILE A 41 -18.63 3.76 7.21
C ILE A 41 -19.74 3.70 6.15
N SER A 42 -20.66 2.72 6.26
CA SER A 42 -21.73 2.51 5.29
C SER A 42 -23.09 2.82 5.88
N THR A 43 -23.90 3.61 5.17
CA THR A 43 -25.27 3.95 5.60
C THR A 43 -26.27 2.80 5.42
N GLU A 44 -25.82 1.66 4.88
CA GLU A 44 -26.69 0.57 4.41
C GLU A 44 -26.36 -0.79 5.06
N ILE A 45 -25.22 -0.88 5.75
CA ILE A 45 -24.79 -2.11 6.43
C ILE A 45 -25.29 -2.06 7.87
N ALA A 46 -26.10 -3.06 8.24
CA ALA A 46 -26.62 -3.22 9.59
C ALA A 46 -25.51 -3.71 10.54
N ALA A 47 -25.45 -3.15 11.74
CA ALA A 47 -24.52 -3.60 12.77
C ALA A 47 -25.00 -4.92 13.42
N PRO A 48 -24.11 -5.66 14.11
CA PRO A 48 -24.51 -6.84 14.88
C PRO A 48 -25.68 -6.55 15.84
N GLY A 49 -26.71 -7.39 15.80
CA GLY A 49 -27.92 -7.24 16.60
C GLY A 49 -29.01 -6.34 15.98
N GLU A 50 -28.70 -5.59 14.92
CA GLU A 50 -29.71 -4.83 14.18
C GLU A 50 -30.51 -5.72 13.22
N LYS A 51 -31.66 -5.22 12.75
CA LYS A 51 -32.52 -5.95 11.83
C LYS A 51 -31.87 -6.06 10.45
N CYS A 52 -31.53 -7.28 10.04
CA CYS A 52 -31.16 -7.57 8.65
C CYS A 52 -32.36 -7.32 7.72
N THR A 53 -32.20 -6.41 6.76
CA THR A 53 -33.23 -6.04 5.78
C THR A 53 -32.85 -6.51 4.37
N TYR A 54 -33.83 -6.56 3.47
CA TYR A 54 -33.56 -6.79 2.04
C TYR A 54 -32.53 -5.80 1.48
N ARG A 55 -32.63 -4.52 1.89
CA ARG A 55 -31.71 -3.47 1.44
C ARG A 55 -30.27 -3.75 1.88
N ASN A 56 -30.08 -4.16 3.14
CA ASN A 56 -28.77 -4.56 3.67
C ASN A 56 -28.14 -5.72 2.88
N GLN A 57 -28.89 -6.79 2.61
CA GLN A 57 -28.40 -7.96 1.87
C GLN A 57 -27.98 -7.59 0.44
N VAL A 58 -28.83 -6.84 -0.27
CA VAL A 58 -28.56 -6.42 -1.64
C VAL A 58 -27.39 -5.43 -1.71
N THR A 59 -27.13 -4.64 -0.66
CA THR A 59 -25.95 -3.76 -0.60
C THR A 59 -24.65 -4.55 -0.68
N LEU A 60 -24.50 -5.65 0.06
CA LEU A 60 -23.29 -6.48 0.00
C LEU A 60 -23.09 -7.13 -1.38
N VAL A 61 -24.18 -7.63 -1.99
CA VAL A 61 -24.14 -8.21 -3.34
C VAL A 61 -23.73 -7.17 -4.38
N LYS A 62 -24.34 -5.97 -4.35
CA LYS A 62 -23.98 -4.89 -5.28
C LYS A 62 -22.57 -4.39 -5.04
N GLY A 63 -22.16 -4.21 -3.78
CA GLY A 63 -20.84 -3.72 -3.42
C GLY A 63 -19.73 -4.64 -3.91
N SER A 64 -19.87 -5.94 -3.65
CA SER A 64 -18.90 -6.95 -4.11
C SER A 64 -18.83 -7.05 -5.63
N LEU A 65 -19.97 -7.09 -6.34
CA LEU A 65 -19.98 -7.14 -7.81
C LEU A 65 -19.50 -5.83 -8.45
N ALA A 66 -19.77 -4.68 -7.83
CA ALA A 66 -19.25 -3.39 -8.30
C ALA A 66 -17.73 -3.31 -8.14
N MET A 67 -17.19 -3.79 -7.01
CA MET A 67 -15.75 -3.89 -6.81
C MET A 67 -15.10 -4.81 -7.87
N LEU A 68 -15.69 -5.98 -8.14
CA LEU A 68 -15.21 -6.89 -9.18
C LEU A 68 -15.23 -6.23 -10.57
N SER A 69 -16.34 -5.56 -10.92
CA SER A 69 -16.48 -4.83 -12.18
C SER A 69 -15.43 -3.73 -12.32
N TYR A 70 -15.17 -2.98 -11.24
CA TYR A 70 -14.13 -1.95 -11.20
C TYR A 70 -12.74 -2.53 -11.50
N PHE A 71 -12.32 -3.58 -10.80
CA PHE A 71 -10.99 -4.17 -11.00
C PHE A 71 -10.84 -4.88 -12.36
N GLN A 72 -11.91 -5.46 -12.91
CA GLN A 72 -11.90 -5.96 -14.29
C GLN A 72 -11.71 -4.83 -15.31
N GLY A 73 -12.41 -3.71 -15.11
CA GLY A 73 -12.24 -2.51 -15.93
C GLY A 73 -10.82 -1.94 -15.84
N PHE A 74 -10.27 -1.85 -14.63
CA PHE A 74 -8.91 -1.39 -14.39
C PHE A 74 -7.87 -2.26 -15.09
N GLY A 75 -7.97 -3.59 -14.95
CA GLY A 75 -7.06 -4.53 -15.62
C GLY A 75 -7.09 -4.42 -17.14
N ARG A 76 -8.28 -4.23 -17.73
CA ARG A 76 -8.42 -3.98 -19.17
C ARG A 76 -7.73 -2.68 -19.59
N GLN A 77 -7.91 -1.59 -18.84
CA GLN A 77 -7.27 -0.31 -19.18
C GLN A 77 -5.75 -0.39 -19.08
N ALA A 78 -5.23 -1.09 -18.07
CA ALA A 78 -3.79 -1.34 -17.95
C ALA A 78 -3.22 -2.09 -19.17
N GLU A 79 -3.93 -3.11 -19.67
CA GLU A 79 -3.55 -3.83 -20.90
C GLU A 79 -3.55 -2.92 -22.12
N GLN A 80 -4.58 -2.09 -22.28
CA GLN A 80 -4.70 -1.18 -23.42
C GLN A 80 -3.59 -0.11 -23.40
N MET A 81 -3.30 0.48 -22.24
CA MET A 81 -2.17 1.41 -22.11
C MET A 81 -0.83 0.76 -22.51
N ARG A 82 -0.62 -0.49 -22.12
CA ARG A 82 0.59 -1.24 -22.49
C ARG A 82 0.66 -1.54 -23.98
N SER A 83 -0.39 -2.13 -24.53
CA SER A 83 -0.39 -2.66 -25.91
C SER A 83 -0.59 -1.58 -26.98
N GLU A 84 -1.36 -0.53 -26.69
CA GLU A 84 -1.70 0.53 -27.66
C GLU A 84 -0.80 1.76 -27.52
N ALA A 85 -0.32 2.08 -26.30
CA ALA A 85 0.47 3.28 -26.03
C ALA A 85 1.91 2.99 -25.56
N GLY A 86 2.30 1.72 -25.39
CA GLY A 86 3.63 1.36 -24.88
C GLY A 86 3.89 1.82 -23.45
N MET A 87 2.82 2.03 -22.66
CA MET A 87 2.90 2.53 -21.29
C MET A 87 2.62 1.38 -20.30
N PRO A 88 3.66 0.78 -19.68
CA PRO A 88 3.45 -0.27 -18.69
C PRO A 88 2.87 0.32 -17.39
N SER A 89 2.25 -0.54 -16.57
CA SER A 89 1.91 -0.18 -15.19
C SER A 89 3.18 0.07 -14.37
N ALA A 90 3.13 1.01 -13.43
CA ALA A 90 4.25 1.30 -12.53
C ALA A 90 4.31 0.36 -11.30
N LEU A 91 3.18 -0.26 -10.96
CA LEU A 91 3.02 -1.08 -9.76
C LEU A 91 1.88 -2.09 -9.95
N CYS A 92 1.84 -3.11 -9.10
CA CYS A 92 0.73 -4.06 -9.00
C CYS A 92 0.54 -4.49 -7.54
N GLY A 93 -0.70 -4.44 -7.06
CA GLY A 93 -1.01 -4.66 -5.66
C GLY A 93 -0.81 -3.40 -4.81
N ILE A 94 -1.15 -3.53 -3.53
CA ILE A 94 -1.18 -2.41 -2.59
C ILE A 94 -0.73 -2.85 -1.21
N LEU A 95 0.06 -2.00 -0.57
CA LEU A 95 0.46 -2.09 0.82
C LEU A 95 0.15 -0.76 1.51
N LYS A 96 -0.31 -0.84 2.75
CA LYS A 96 -0.32 0.27 3.71
C LYS A 96 0.32 -0.21 5.00
N ALA A 97 1.07 0.66 5.66
CA ALA A 97 1.65 0.34 6.95
C ALA A 97 0.52 0.13 7.98
N PRO A 98 0.67 -0.80 8.94
CA PRO A 98 -0.35 -1.00 9.98
C PRO A 98 -0.74 0.29 10.73
N MET A 99 0.23 1.17 10.99
CA MET A 99 -0.03 2.46 11.65
C MET A 99 -0.78 3.45 10.75
N ASP A 100 -0.51 3.44 9.43
CA ASP A 100 -1.25 4.26 8.47
C ASP A 100 -2.70 3.78 8.35
N ILE A 101 -2.99 2.48 8.48
CA ILE A 101 -4.38 1.98 8.56
C ILE A 101 -5.12 2.56 9.76
N LEU A 102 -4.46 2.63 10.93
CA LEU A 102 -5.03 3.27 12.11
C LEU A 102 -5.31 4.75 11.85
N ALA A 103 -4.37 5.45 11.21
CA ALA A 103 -4.48 6.89 10.93
C ALA A 103 -5.57 7.20 9.89
N ASP A 104 -5.56 6.52 8.75
CA ASP A 104 -6.37 6.87 7.58
C ASP A 104 -7.79 6.34 7.64
N LYS A 105 -7.99 5.16 8.25
CA LYS A 105 -9.23 4.39 8.07
C LYS A 105 -9.98 4.11 9.36
N LEU A 106 -9.28 3.98 10.49
CA LEU A 106 -9.88 3.54 11.74
C LEU A 106 -10.01 4.69 12.76
N ARG A 107 -8.91 5.20 13.31
CA ARG A 107 -8.91 6.22 14.37
C ARG A 107 -8.96 7.66 13.87
N GLY A 108 -8.56 7.91 12.63
CA GLY A 108 -8.30 9.28 12.16
C GLY A 108 -6.95 9.79 12.67
N TYR A 109 -6.40 10.80 12.00
CA TYR A 109 -5.05 11.29 12.32
C TYR A 109 -4.95 11.85 13.75
N MET A 110 -5.89 12.71 14.15
CA MET A 110 -5.88 13.32 15.48
C MET A 110 -6.04 12.27 16.59
N GLY A 111 -6.91 11.29 16.38
CA GLY A 111 -7.10 10.18 17.32
C GLY A 111 -5.82 9.37 17.50
N LEU A 112 -5.16 9.01 16.39
CA LEU A 112 -3.89 8.28 16.45
C LEU A 112 -2.80 9.07 17.19
N VAL A 113 -2.64 10.37 16.93
CA VAL A 113 -1.62 11.19 17.60
C VAL A 113 -1.84 11.26 19.11
N THR A 114 -3.11 11.41 19.55
CA THR A 114 -3.49 11.32 20.96
C THR A 114 -3.12 9.95 21.54
N ASP A 115 -3.43 8.88 20.81
CA ASP A 115 -3.23 7.51 21.26
C ASP A 115 -1.75 7.12 21.34
N LEU A 116 -0.92 7.60 20.42
CA LEU A 116 0.54 7.43 20.46
C LEU A 116 1.16 8.04 21.72
N ARG A 117 0.51 9.03 22.33
CA ARG A 117 0.96 9.62 23.61
C ARG A 117 0.35 8.94 24.83
N GLN A 118 -0.93 8.59 24.76
CA GLN A 118 -1.68 8.13 25.93
C GLN A 118 -1.68 6.62 26.11
N ARG A 119 -1.59 5.85 25.02
CA ARG A 119 -1.65 4.39 24.99
C ARG A 119 -0.77 3.77 23.88
N PRO A 120 0.52 4.16 23.77
CA PRO A 120 1.40 3.67 22.70
C PRO A 120 1.49 2.13 22.64
N GLU A 121 1.34 1.45 23.77
CA GLU A 121 1.33 -0.01 23.85
C GLU A 121 0.13 -0.65 23.13
N LYS A 122 -1.05 -0.01 23.20
CA LYS A 122 -2.25 -0.46 22.46
C LYS A 122 -2.10 -0.20 20.96
N VAL A 123 -1.50 0.93 20.59
CA VAL A 123 -1.18 1.24 19.19
C VAL A 123 -0.22 0.21 18.62
N LEU A 124 0.86 -0.11 19.34
CA LEU A 124 1.81 -1.15 18.95
C LEU A 124 1.14 -2.52 18.79
N ALA A 125 0.35 -2.96 19.77
CA ALA A 125 -0.33 -4.24 19.71
C ALA A 125 -1.29 -4.31 18.51
N ALA A 126 -2.03 -3.23 18.21
CA ALA A 126 -2.88 -3.19 17.03
C ALA A 126 -2.09 -3.23 15.72
N CYS A 127 -0.97 -2.51 15.63
CA CYS A 127 -0.09 -2.58 14.47
C CYS A 127 0.47 -4.01 14.28
N GLN A 128 0.83 -4.70 15.36
CA GLN A 128 1.29 -6.08 15.30
C GLN A 128 0.16 -7.04 14.88
N ALA A 129 -1.06 -6.87 15.40
CA ALA A 129 -2.21 -7.68 15.00
C ALA A 129 -2.57 -7.46 13.52
N LEU A 130 -2.45 -6.24 13.01
CA LEU A 130 -2.74 -5.90 11.60
C LEU A 130 -1.65 -6.34 10.62
N ALA A 131 -0.39 -6.45 11.04
CA ALA A 131 0.74 -6.70 10.15
C ALA A 131 0.60 -7.97 9.27
N PRO A 132 0.20 -9.14 9.80
CA PRO A 132 -0.04 -10.33 8.98
C PRO A 132 -1.12 -10.12 7.90
N HIS A 133 -2.15 -9.34 8.20
CA HIS A 133 -3.23 -9.05 7.26
C HIS A 133 -2.77 -8.09 6.14
N MET A 134 -1.91 -7.12 6.47
CA MET A 134 -1.30 -6.24 5.47
C MET A 134 -0.36 -7.00 4.54
N LEU A 135 0.46 -7.91 5.08
CA LEU A 135 1.30 -8.81 4.28
C LEU A 135 0.45 -9.69 3.35
N HIS A 136 -0.60 -10.31 3.89
CA HIS A 136 -1.52 -11.13 3.08
C HIS A 136 -2.16 -10.32 1.95
N THR A 137 -2.68 -9.13 2.26
CA THR A 137 -3.33 -8.25 1.27
C THR A 137 -2.35 -7.85 0.16
N ALA A 138 -1.12 -7.50 0.52
CA ALA A 138 -0.06 -7.16 -0.42
C ALA A 138 0.29 -8.33 -1.35
N LEU A 139 0.49 -9.54 -0.79
CA LEU A 139 0.80 -10.74 -1.58
C LEU A 139 -0.36 -11.18 -2.48
N ALA A 140 -1.60 -11.08 -2.00
CA ALA A 140 -2.79 -11.48 -2.75
C ALA A 140 -3.02 -10.59 -3.98
N GLY A 141 -2.64 -9.31 -3.91
CA GLY A 141 -2.73 -8.37 -5.02
C GLY A 141 -1.47 -8.23 -5.87
N ALA A 142 -0.39 -8.93 -5.54
CA ALA A 142 0.90 -8.75 -6.19
C ALA A 142 0.92 -9.32 -7.63
N ASP A 143 1.82 -8.79 -8.47
CA ASP A 143 2.00 -9.30 -9.83
C ASP A 143 2.51 -10.75 -9.82
N PRO A 144 1.76 -11.73 -10.35
CA PRO A 144 2.17 -13.13 -10.37
C PRO A 144 3.47 -13.37 -11.16
N GLN A 145 3.80 -12.49 -12.12
CA GLN A 145 5.04 -12.54 -12.89
C GLN A 145 6.22 -11.88 -12.16
N LYS A 146 5.94 -11.16 -11.06
CA LYS A 146 6.90 -10.45 -10.22
C LYS A 146 7.72 -9.39 -10.98
N LEU A 147 7.14 -8.81 -12.03
CA LEU A 147 7.75 -7.76 -12.85
C LEU A 147 7.50 -6.38 -12.26
N LEU A 148 6.34 -6.20 -11.61
CA LEU A 148 5.93 -4.94 -11.03
C LEU A 148 6.09 -4.94 -9.51
N PRO A 149 6.56 -3.83 -8.91
CA PRO A 149 6.63 -3.70 -7.46
C PRO A 149 5.22 -3.56 -6.87
N ILE A 150 5.09 -3.97 -5.61
CA ILE A 150 3.90 -3.69 -4.80
C ILE A 150 3.93 -2.22 -4.39
N GLY A 151 2.84 -1.48 -4.66
CA GLY A 151 2.75 -0.07 -4.29
C GLY A 151 2.53 0.12 -2.78
N PHE A 152 3.47 0.78 -2.10
CA PHE A 152 3.33 1.18 -0.71
C PHE A 152 3.16 2.70 -0.60
N TRP A 153 1.96 3.10 -0.20
CA TRP A 153 1.54 4.49 -0.04
C TRP A 153 1.90 4.99 1.37
N MET A 154 2.83 5.94 1.49
CA MET A 154 3.45 6.33 2.77
C MET A 154 3.03 7.74 3.21
N HIS A 155 1.86 7.88 3.84
CA HIS A 155 1.22 9.21 4.00
C HIS A 155 1.41 9.87 5.38
N ARG A 156 1.23 9.11 6.47
CA ARG A 156 1.02 9.68 7.81
C ARG A 156 2.03 9.25 8.86
N SER A 157 2.94 8.36 8.50
CA SER A 157 3.96 7.83 9.39
C SER A 157 5.33 8.52 9.21
N CYS A 158 5.36 9.76 8.74
CA CYS A 158 6.57 10.57 8.51
C CYS A 158 6.63 11.81 9.39
N VAL A 159 7.69 12.61 9.25
CA VAL A 159 7.79 13.93 9.89
C VAL A 159 6.90 14.93 9.13
N PRO A 160 6.11 15.78 9.81
CA PRO A 160 6.08 16.04 11.25
C PRO A 160 5.01 15.27 12.03
N PHE A 161 4.35 14.29 11.42
CA PHE A 161 3.21 13.59 12.00
C PHE A 161 3.59 12.69 13.17
N ILE A 162 4.75 12.03 13.10
CA ILE A 162 5.31 11.24 14.19
C ILE A 162 6.73 11.68 14.53
N ASN A 163 7.16 11.37 15.76
CA ASN A 163 8.55 11.59 16.19
C ASN A 163 9.40 10.33 15.92
N PRO A 164 10.74 10.44 15.94
CA PRO A 164 11.64 9.30 15.70
C PRO A 164 11.40 8.11 16.64
N LYS A 165 11.02 8.37 17.90
CA LYS A 165 10.73 7.31 18.87
C LYS A 165 9.51 6.47 18.47
N HIS A 166 8.43 7.09 18.00
CA HIS A 166 7.26 6.35 17.50
C HIS A 166 7.61 5.55 16.24
N PHE A 167 8.46 6.11 15.37
CA PHE A 167 8.94 5.39 14.20
C PHE A 167 9.73 4.14 14.60
N GLU A 168 10.74 4.29 15.46
CA GLU A 168 11.63 3.22 15.92
C GLU A 168 10.93 2.13 16.74
N GLN A 169 9.93 2.52 17.55
CA GLN A 169 9.29 1.60 18.50
C GLN A 169 8.00 0.97 17.98
N ILE A 170 7.33 1.58 16.99
CA ILE A 170 5.99 1.15 16.53
C ILE A 170 5.96 0.94 15.02
N HIS A 171 6.23 1.99 14.25
CA HIS A 171 6.07 1.93 12.79
C HIS A 171 7.05 0.95 12.15
N TRP A 172 8.35 1.17 12.33
CA TRP A 172 9.38 0.42 11.64
C TRP A 172 9.43 -1.07 12.05
N PRO A 173 9.31 -1.43 13.35
CA PRO A 173 9.27 -2.84 13.74
C PRO A 173 8.08 -3.62 13.20
N THR A 174 6.97 -2.94 12.86
CA THR A 174 5.77 -3.60 12.31
C THR A 174 5.71 -3.55 10.78
N LEU A 175 6.45 -2.64 10.14
CA LEU A 175 6.56 -2.53 8.68
C LEU A 175 7.71 -3.35 8.11
N LYS A 176 8.93 -3.26 8.69
CA LYS A 176 10.14 -3.89 8.14
C LYS A 176 9.96 -5.39 7.88
N PRO A 177 9.37 -6.20 8.80
CA PRO A 177 9.15 -7.63 8.55
C PRO A 177 8.22 -7.91 7.36
N ILE A 178 7.26 -7.02 7.09
CA ILE A 178 6.38 -7.12 5.91
C ILE A 178 7.22 -6.98 4.64
N ILE A 179 8.04 -5.92 4.56
CA ILE A 179 8.87 -5.64 3.38
C ILE A 179 9.89 -6.76 3.14
N GLU A 180 10.51 -7.28 4.20
CA GLU A 180 11.45 -8.40 4.10
C GLU A 180 10.76 -9.69 3.64
N ASN A 181 9.52 -9.94 4.05
CA ASN A 181 8.73 -11.08 3.56
C ASN A 181 8.31 -10.90 2.10
N LEU A 182 7.91 -9.70 1.69
CA LEU A 182 7.61 -9.42 0.28
C LEU A 182 8.84 -9.65 -0.60
N TRP A 183 10.02 -9.18 -0.15
CA TRP A 183 11.27 -9.41 -0.86
C TRP A 183 11.64 -10.90 -0.91
N ALA A 184 11.50 -11.63 0.20
CA ALA A 184 11.74 -13.06 0.23
C ALA A 184 10.74 -13.85 -0.63
N ALA A 185 9.54 -13.32 -0.87
CA ALA A 185 8.56 -13.84 -1.83
C ALA A 185 8.90 -13.51 -3.31
N GLY A 186 9.93 -12.71 -3.55
CA GLY A 186 10.37 -12.28 -4.88
C GLY A 186 9.71 -10.99 -5.37
N HIS A 187 9.08 -10.21 -4.49
CA HIS A 187 8.45 -8.94 -4.85
C HIS A 187 9.25 -7.75 -4.34
N GLN A 188 9.52 -6.78 -5.22
CA GLN A 188 9.96 -5.45 -4.80
C GLN A 188 8.79 -4.65 -4.24
N THR A 189 9.07 -3.63 -3.43
CA THR A 189 8.07 -2.65 -2.98
C THR A 189 8.43 -1.26 -3.46
N LEU A 190 7.46 -0.55 -4.05
CA LEU A 190 7.59 0.86 -4.41
C LEU A 190 7.17 1.70 -3.20
N PHE A 191 8.14 2.31 -2.53
CA PHE A 191 7.94 3.25 -1.44
C PHE A 191 7.56 4.60 -2.06
N TYR A 192 6.27 4.89 -2.09
CA TYR A 192 5.76 6.19 -2.48
C TYR A 192 5.82 7.13 -1.28
N ALA A 193 7.01 7.72 -1.06
CA ALA A 193 7.38 8.38 0.19
C ALA A 193 6.85 9.82 0.27
N GLU A 194 5.54 9.96 0.48
CA GLU A 194 4.86 11.26 0.55
C GLU A 194 5.29 12.08 1.77
N GLY A 195 5.54 13.37 1.55
CA GLY A 195 6.06 14.27 2.57
C GLY A 195 7.57 14.12 2.80
N LYS A 196 7.97 14.20 4.07
CA LYS A 196 9.38 14.30 4.48
C LYS A 196 9.82 13.10 5.29
N TRP A 197 10.64 12.28 4.67
CA TRP A 197 11.16 11.03 5.19
C TRP A 197 12.68 11.04 5.43
N GLY A 198 13.37 12.15 5.15
CA GLY A 198 14.81 12.34 5.36
C GLY A 198 15.37 11.77 6.68
N PRO A 199 14.73 12.01 7.84
CA PRO A 199 15.16 11.46 9.12
C PRO A 199 15.07 9.92 9.25
N HIS A 200 14.34 9.25 8.36
CA HIS A 200 14.10 7.81 8.38
C HIS A 200 14.96 7.03 7.36
N LEU A 201 15.69 7.73 6.48
CA LEU A 201 16.46 7.12 5.39
C LEU A 201 17.48 6.08 5.89
N ASP A 202 18.11 6.31 7.05
CA ASP A 202 19.11 5.39 7.59
C ASP A 202 18.48 4.03 7.98
N ALA A 203 17.23 4.03 8.46
CA ALA A 203 16.50 2.81 8.74
C ALA A 203 16.12 2.06 7.45
N PHE A 204 15.73 2.78 6.40
CA PHE A 204 15.43 2.18 5.09
C PHE A 204 16.67 1.58 4.43
N ALA A 205 17.85 2.17 4.66
CA ALA A 205 19.12 1.64 4.19
C ALA A 205 19.45 0.24 4.76
N GLU A 206 18.80 -0.19 5.84
CA GLU A 206 18.97 -1.54 6.41
C GLU A 206 18.32 -2.63 5.56
N LEU A 207 17.37 -2.30 4.68
CA LEU A 207 16.65 -3.28 3.86
C LEU A 207 17.60 -4.01 2.88
N PRO A 208 17.28 -5.23 2.44
CA PRO A 208 18.10 -5.98 1.48
C PRO A 208 18.30 -5.23 0.16
N ASP A 209 19.48 -5.30 -0.44
CA ASP A 209 19.78 -4.66 -1.72
C ASP A 209 18.69 -4.95 -2.77
N ARG A 210 18.28 -3.91 -3.50
CA ARG A 210 17.25 -3.95 -4.55
C ARG A 210 15.83 -4.27 -4.07
N SER A 211 15.58 -4.42 -2.77
CA SER A 211 14.24 -4.79 -2.29
C SER A 211 13.17 -3.73 -2.54
N ILE A 212 13.56 -2.47 -2.74
CA ILE A 212 12.63 -1.36 -2.93
C ILE A 212 13.00 -0.46 -4.11
N VAL A 213 11.97 0.24 -4.60
CA VAL A 213 12.10 1.50 -5.35
C VAL A 213 11.66 2.62 -4.40
N TYR A 214 12.45 3.68 -4.25
CA TYR A 214 12.14 4.79 -3.35
C TYR A 214 11.77 6.04 -4.14
N HIS A 215 10.49 6.41 -4.14
CA HIS A 215 9.97 7.58 -4.82
C HIS A 215 9.98 8.80 -3.91
N VAL A 216 10.63 9.88 -4.34
CA VAL A 216 10.93 11.07 -3.53
C VAL A 216 9.91 12.19 -3.78
N ASP A 217 9.16 12.54 -2.74
CA ASP A 217 8.26 13.71 -2.75
C ASP A 217 8.95 15.01 -2.31
N GLN A 218 8.95 15.32 -1.00
CA GLN A 218 9.41 16.62 -0.49
C GLN A 218 10.84 16.61 0.07
N ASP A 219 11.48 15.45 0.15
CA ASP A 219 12.90 15.37 0.50
C ASP A 219 13.79 15.83 -0.66
N ASP A 220 15.05 16.16 -0.34
CA ASP A 220 16.06 16.43 -1.35
C ASP A 220 16.49 15.12 -2.02
N VAL A 221 16.13 14.93 -3.30
CA VAL A 221 16.49 13.76 -4.10
C VAL A 221 18.00 13.51 -4.17
N PHE A 222 18.83 14.56 -4.08
CA PHE A 222 20.28 14.43 -4.09
C PHE A 222 20.82 13.85 -2.76
N GLU A 223 20.21 14.23 -1.63
CA GLU A 223 20.52 13.63 -0.33
C GLU A 223 20.00 12.20 -0.22
N VAL A 224 18.78 11.94 -0.74
CA VAL A 224 18.22 10.59 -0.81
C VAL A 224 19.13 9.69 -1.63
N HIS A 225 19.58 10.14 -2.81
CA HIS A 225 20.51 9.38 -3.65
C HIS A 225 21.82 9.06 -2.92
N ARG A 226 22.40 10.03 -2.19
CA ARG A 226 23.61 9.81 -1.38
C ARG A 226 23.45 8.68 -0.37
N LYS A 227 22.28 8.58 0.28
CA LYS A 227 22.02 7.57 1.31
C LYS A 227 21.55 6.23 0.76
N LEU A 228 20.69 6.24 -0.25
CA LEU A 228 19.93 5.06 -0.71
C LEU A 228 20.30 4.58 -2.11
N GLY A 229 20.81 5.46 -2.98
CA GLY A 229 20.97 5.21 -4.43
C GLY A 229 21.93 4.08 -4.78
N LYS A 230 22.85 3.71 -3.87
CA LYS A 230 23.74 2.55 -4.08
C LYS A 230 23.02 1.20 -3.94
N LYS A 231 21.92 1.15 -3.18
CA LYS A 231 21.20 -0.08 -2.86
C LYS A 231 19.86 -0.19 -3.58
N PHE A 232 19.20 0.95 -3.81
CA PHE A 232 17.82 1.00 -4.27
C PHE A 232 17.67 1.87 -5.48
N CYS A 233 16.68 1.54 -6.31
CA CYS A 233 16.27 2.44 -7.38
C CYS A 233 15.56 3.66 -6.77
N ILE A 234 15.87 4.85 -7.27
CA ILE A 234 15.24 6.11 -6.86
C ILE A 234 14.26 6.55 -7.94
N SER A 235 13.14 7.15 -7.56
CA SER A 235 12.16 7.74 -8.47
C SER A 235 11.73 9.13 -7.99
N GLY A 236 11.14 9.94 -8.86
CA GLY A 236 10.56 11.22 -8.45
C GLY A 236 11.60 12.32 -8.24
N GLY A 237 11.28 13.34 -7.45
CA GLY A 237 12.18 14.45 -7.16
C GLY A 237 12.13 15.61 -8.16
N VAL A 238 11.24 15.59 -9.16
CA VAL A 238 10.85 16.79 -9.93
C VAL A 238 9.68 17.48 -9.21
N PRO A 239 9.89 18.61 -8.50
CA PRO A 239 8.85 19.18 -7.66
C PRO A 239 7.63 19.61 -8.46
N ASN A 240 6.44 19.21 -8.00
CA ASN A 240 5.17 19.61 -8.61
C ASN A 240 5.05 21.14 -8.70
N THR A 241 5.60 21.88 -7.74
CA THR A 241 5.61 23.35 -7.78
C THR A 241 6.37 23.93 -8.97
N ILE A 242 7.43 23.26 -9.46
CA ILE A 242 8.12 23.67 -10.69
C ILE A 242 7.26 23.35 -11.91
N LEU A 243 6.54 22.22 -11.90
CA LEU A 243 5.61 21.86 -12.98
C LEU A 243 4.41 22.81 -13.06
N SER A 244 3.90 23.30 -11.93
CA SER A 244 2.75 24.21 -11.88
C SER A 244 3.14 25.68 -12.06
N LEU A 245 4.16 26.16 -11.33
CA LEU A 245 4.50 27.59 -11.25
C LEU A 245 5.77 27.98 -12.01
N GLY A 246 6.55 27.00 -12.48
CA GLY A 246 7.78 27.22 -13.23
C GLY A 246 7.55 27.51 -14.72
N ASN A 247 8.65 27.44 -15.46
CA ASN A 247 8.68 27.52 -16.92
C ASN A 247 9.49 26.33 -17.48
N PRO A 248 9.40 26.06 -18.80
CA PRO A 248 10.10 24.94 -19.43
C PRO A 248 11.60 24.92 -19.18
N GLU A 249 12.26 26.08 -19.17
CA GLU A 249 13.70 26.19 -18.96
C GLU A 249 14.09 25.70 -17.56
N ARG A 250 13.37 26.13 -16.52
CA ARG A 250 13.61 25.71 -15.14
C ARG A 250 13.35 24.21 -14.94
N VAL A 251 12.34 23.65 -15.64
CA VAL A 251 12.10 22.20 -15.63
C VAL A 251 13.29 21.46 -16.25
N ARG A 252 13.76 21.90 -17.42
CA ARG A 252 14.91 21.30 -18.11
C ARG A 252 16.19 21.38 -17.28
N GLU A 253 16.45 22.51 -16.64
CA GLU A 253 17.59 22.69 -15.73
C GLU A 253 17.55 21.72 -14.54
N HIS A 254 16.37 21.54 -13.92
CA HIS A 254 16.21 20.61 -12.80
C HIS A 254 16.36 19.15 -13.24
N CYS A 255 15.75 18.77 -14.37
CA CYS A 255 15.89 17.42 -14.95
C CYS A 255 17.35 17.13 -15.31
N ARG A 256 18.08 18.10 -15.88
CA ARG A 256 19.52 17.98 -16.17
C ARG A 256 20.30 17.63 -14.92
N ARG A 257 20.10 18.37 -13.83
CA ARG A 257 20.80 18.13 -12.57
C ARG A 257 20.51 16.75 -12.00
N ILE A 258 19.26 16.32 -12.04
CA ILE A 258 18.89 14.95 -11.63
C ILE A 258 19.63 13.92 -12.49
N ILE A 259 19.64 14.09 -13.80
CA ILE A 259 20.33 13.15 -14.70
C ILE A 259 21.83 13.11 -14.40
N ASP A 260 22.48 14.28 -14.28
CA ASP A 260 23.91 14.41 -14.05
C ASP A 260 24.36 13.91 -12.65
N GLU A 261 23.53 14.08 -11.61
CA GLU A 261 23.93 13.84 -10.21
C GLU A 261 23.32 12.56 -9.58
N VAL A 262 22.17 12.10 -10.08
CA VAL A 262 21.40 10.97 -9.51
C VAL A 262 21.32 9.81 -10.49
N ALA A 263 21.03 10.07 -11.77
CA ALA A 263 20.80 9.01 -12.74
C ALA A 263 22.06 8.54 -13.48
N ALA A 264 23.20 9.22 -13.29
CA ALA A 264 24.42 9.03 -14.08
C ALA A 264 24.92 7.57 -14.13
N ASP A 265 24.75 6.82 -13.03
CA ASP A 265 25.14 5.41 -12.90
C ASP A 265 23.96 4.44 -13.09
N GLY A 266 22.82 4.93 -13.60
CA GLY A 266 21.55 4.19 -13.68
C GLY A 266 20.80 4.15 -12.35
N GLY A 267 19.80 3.27 -12.24
CA GLY A 267 19.04 3.10 -11.00
C GLY A 267 18.09 4.25 -10.64
N TYR A 268 17.72 5.10 -11.61
CA TYR A 268 16.78 6.19 -11.41
C TYR A 268 15.63 6.17 -12.42
N ILE A 269 14.42 6.48 -11.96
CA ILE A 269 13.21 6.66 -12.78
C ILE A 269 12.77 8.12 -12.68
N MET A 270 12.82 8.85 -13.81
CA MET A 270 12.34 10.23 -13.87
C MET A 270 10.83 10.27 -13.64
N ASP A 271 10.42 11.04 -12.63
CA ASP A 271 9.02 11.26 -12.31
C ASP A 271 8.83 12.60 -11.57
N ALA A 272 7.60 13.08 -11.52
CA ALA A 272 7.21 14.14 -10.60
C ALA A 272 7.41 13.67 -9.14
N SER A 273 7.55 14.61 -8.21
CA SER A 273 7.67 14.32 -6.77
C SER A 273 6.40 13.72 -6.17
N ALA A 274 5.23 14.15 -6.65
CA ALA A 274 3.93 13.67 -6.21
C ALA A 274 2.96 13.61 -7.40
N ILE A 275 1.73 13.15 -7.15
CA ILE A 275 0.69 13.04 -8.19
C ILE A 275 0.48 14.41 -8.84
N VAL A 276 0.68 14.46 -10.16
CA VAL A 276 0.43 15.66 -10.97
C VAL A 276 -1.08 15.93 -10.99
N GLN A 277 -1.48 17.07 -10.42
CA GLN A 277 -2.87 17.52 -10.40
C GLN A 277 -3.17 18.41 -11.63
N ASP A 278 -4.36 18.98 -11.68
CA ASP A 278 -4.84 19.86 -12.76
C ASP A 278 -4.19 21.25 -12.78
N ASP A 279 -3.35 21.56 -11.80
CA ASP A 279 -2.60 22.81 -11.68
C ASP A 279 -1.28 22.82 -12.49
N ALA A 280 -0.80 21.65 -12.90
CA ALA A 280 0.43 21.54 -13.68
C ALA A 280 0.27 22.10 -15.09
N ARG A 281 1.27 22.87 -15.55
CA ARG A 281 1.26 23.43 -16.90
C ARG A 281 1.68 22.38 -17.93
N ILE A 282 0.90 22.23 -19.00
CA ILE A 282 1.14 21.23 -20.06
C ILE A 282 2.54 21.37 -20.66
N GLU A 283 2.97 22.61 -20.91
CA GLU A 283 4.30 22.92 -21.44
C GLU A 283 5.44 22.50 -20.51
N ASN A 284 5.23 22.53 -19.20
CA ASN A 284 6.22 22.13 -18.20
C ASN A 284 6.32 20.60 -18.12
N VAL A 285 5.19 19.90 -18.11
CA VAL A 285 5.16 18.42 -18.16
C VAL A 285 5.78 17.93 -19.47
N ARG A 286 5.48 18.57 -20.60
CA ARG A 286 6.09 18.26 -21.89
C ARG A 286 7.60 18.48 -21.86
N ALA A 287 8.06 19.60 -21.31
CA ALA A 287 9.48 19.89 -21.18
C ALA A 287 10.24 18.84 -20.36
N MET A 288 9.63 18.33 -19.28
CA MET A 288 10.19 17.24 -18.47
C MET A 288 10.37 15.96 -19.32
N ILE A 289 9.31 15.54 -20.02
CA ILE A 289 9.32 14.30 -20.82
C ILE A 289 10.31 14.40 -21.98
N GLU A 290 10.24 15.49 -22.76
CA GLU A 290 11.11 15.70 -23.92
C GLU A 290 12.58 15.76 -23.52
N PHE A 291 12.91 16.56 -22.49
CA PHE A 291 14.29 16.68 -22.04
C PHE A 291 14.85 15.38 -21.49
N THR A 292 14.04 14.61 -20.75
CA THR A 292 14.46 13.30 -20.25
C THR A 292 14.78 12.33 -21.38
N ARG A 293 13.99 12.35 -22.47
CA ARG A 293 14.25 11.52 -23.66
C ARG A 293 15.46 12.00 -24.47
N GLU A 294 15.69 13.30 -24.55
CA GLU A 294 16.79 13.90 -25.31
C GLU A 294 18.15 13.75 -24.60
N TYR A 295 18.17 13.99 -23.28
CA TYR A 295 19.41 14.08 -22.49
C TYR A 295 19.67 12.83 -21.63
N GLY A 296 18.62 12.09 -21.25
CA GLY A 296 18.73 10.85 -20.47
C GLY A 296 19.05 9.61 -21.32
N ASP A 297 19.38 9.78 -22.60
CA ASP A 297 19.89 8.72 -23.45
C ASP A 297 21.42 8.59 -23.26
N TYR A 298 21.84 7.45 -22.72
CA TYR A 298 23.24 7.12 -22.48
C TYR A 298 23.92 6.44 -23.69
N GLY A 299 23.23 6.36 -24.84
CA GLY A 299 23.77 5.82 -26.09
C GLY A 299 23.92 4.29 -26.12
N GLY A 300 23.19 3.57 -25.26
CA GLY A 300 23.17 2.11 -25.22
C GLY A 300 22.26 1.51 -26.30
N GLU A 301 22.52 0.26 -26.70
CA GLU A 301 21.59 -0.47 -27.55
C GLU A 301 20.28 -0.79 -26.77
N PRO A 302 19.11 -0.75 -27.43
CA PRO A 302 17.86 -1.19 -26.82
C PRO A 302 17.99 -2.58 -26.21
N CYS A 303 17.53 -2.74 -24.97
CA CYS A 303 17.52 -4.04 -24.31
C CYS A 303 16.31 -4.84 -24.79
N ASP A 304 16.54 -5.82 -25.66
CA ASP A 304 15.51 -6.77 -26.11
C ASP A 304 15.25 -7.90 -25.09
N ALA A 305 15.97 -7.92 -23.97
CA ALA A 305 15.79 -8.92 -22.95
C ALA A 305 14.41 -8.78 -22.29
N GLN A 306 13.67 -9.88 -22.24
CA GLN A 306 12.43 -9.93 -21.47
C GLN A 306 12.76 -9.79 -19.99
N PRO A 307 12.13 -8.83 -19.26
CA PRO A 307 12.37 -8.69 -17.84
C PRO A 307 11.94 -9.98 -17.13
N GLN A 308 12.74 -10.40 -16.15
CA GLN A 308 12.44 -11.54 -15.31
C GLN A 308 12.22 -11.05 -13.89
N GLY A 309 11.07 -11.42 -13.31
CA GLY A 309 10.80 -11.11 -11.93
C GLY A 309 11.76 -11.83 -10.99
N ALA A 310 11.97 -11.26 -9.79
CA ALA A 310 12.88 -11.87 -8.82
C ALA A 310 12.36 -13.24 -8.37
N ALA A 311 13.25 -14.23 -8.29
CA ALA A 311 12.87 -15.54 -7.78
C ALA A 311 12.61 -15.44 -6.25
N PRO A 312 11.57 -16.10 -5.72
CA PRO A 312 11.40 -16.22 -4.28
C PRO A 312 12.60 -16.96 -3.68
N ALA A 313 12.88 -16.70 -2.40
CA ALA A 313 13.86 -17.44 -1.64
C ALA A 313 13.53 -18.95 -1.66
N PRO A 314 14.52 -19.86 -1.75
CA PRO A 314 14.27 -21.28 -1.79
C PRO A 314 13.43 -21.77 -0.61
N GLY A 315 12.29 -22.41 -0.89
CA GLY A 315 11.39 -22.93 0.13
C GLY A 315 10.62 -21.85 0.90
N PHE A 316 10.53 -20.62 0.37
CA PHE A 316 9.82 -19.53 1.02
C PHE A 316 8.39 -19.92 1.41
N LYS A 317 8.07 -19.66 2.66
CA LYS A 317 6.72 -19.57 3.20
C LYS A 317 6.67 -18.24 3.96
N PRO A 318 5.57 -17.47 3.86
CA PRO A 318 5.40 -16.28 4.69
C PRO A 318 5.67 -16.63 6.15
N THR A 319 6.63 -15.94 6.77
CA THR A 319 6.94 -16.17 8.18
C THR A 319 5.83 -15.57 9.03
N ASP A 320 5.64 -16.10 10.24
CA ASP A 320 4.88 -15.35 11.24
C ASP A 320 5.65 -14.07 11.59
N ILE A 321 5.06 -12.94 11.22
CA ILE A 321 5.65 -11.60 11.38
C ILE A 321 5.08 -10.86 12.60
N SER A 322 4.24 -11.52 13.39
CA SER A 322 3.62 -10.94 14.56
C SER A 322 3.82 -11.82 15.79
N PRO A 323 4.08 -11.24 16.98
CA PRO A 323 4.00 -11.99 18.22
C PRO A 323 2.56 -12.27 18.66
N TRP A 324 1.55 -11.78 17.93
CA TRP A 324 0.14 -11.92 18.27
C TRP A 324 -0.55 -12.94 17.36
N GLN A 325 -1.23 -13.89 18.00
CA GLN A 325 -2.14 -14.78 17.32
C GLN A 325 -3.55 -14.19 17.43
N THR A 326 -4.08 -13.72 16.31
CA THR A 326 -5.46 -13.22 16.20
C THR A 326 -6.46 -14.38 16.20
N ALA A 327 -7.69 -14.11 16.61
CA ALA A 327 -8.78 -15.09 16.60
C ALA A 327 -9.04 -15.64 15.18
N ARG A 328 -8.91 -14.77 14.16
CA ARG A 328 -9.01 -15.12 12.74
C ARG A 328 -7.67 -14.89 12.05
N PRO A 329 -7.10 -15.90 11.37
CA PRO A 329 -5.86 -15.73 10.62
C PRO A 329 -6.07 -14.83 9.40
N ALA A 330 -4.98 -14.23 8.91
CA ALA A 330 -5.01 -13.43 7.69
C ALA A 330 -5.48 -14.26 6.47
N GLY A 331 -6.31 -13.66 5.63
CA GLY A 331 -6.82 -14.28 4.40
C GLY A 331 -8.08 -15.12 4.56
N VAL A 332 -8.65 -15.24 5.76
CA VAL A 332 -9.85 -16.05 6.01
C VAL A 332 -10.84 -15.25 6.87
N CYS A 333 -12.14 -15.34 6.58
CA CYS A 333 -13.19 -14.73 7.40
C CYS A 333 -13.75 -15.72 8.43
N ILE A 334 -14.08 -16.95 8.02
CA ILE A 334 -14.55 -18.02 8.90
C ILE A 334 -13.56 -19.19 8.81
N PRO A 335 -12.73 -19.43 9.84
CA PRO A 335 -11.76 -20.53 9.83
C PRO A 335 -12.41 -21.89 9.60
N TRP A 336 -11.73 -22.78 8.86
CA TRP A 336 -12.20 -24.15 8.66
C TRP A 336 -12.47 -24.89 9.98
N SER A 337 -11.63 -24.65 11.01
CA SER A 337 -11.79 -25.22 12.35
C SER A 337 -13.08 -24.78 13.07
N GLU A 338 -13.66 -23.63 12.67
CA GLU A 338 -14.99 -23.20 13.11
C GLU A 338 -16.06 -23.88 12.27
N LYS A 339 -15.94 -23.79 10.94
CA LYS A 339 -16.94 -24.32 10.01
C LYS A 339 -17.17 -25.83 10.15
N GLN A 340 -16.09 -26.59 10.36
CA GLN A 340 -16.15 -28.04 10.48
C GLN A 340 -17.06 -28.50 11.63
N LYS A 341 -17.21 -27.70 12.69
CA LYS A 341 -18.08 -28.02 13.83
C LYS A 341 -19.57 -28.03 13.46
N GLU A 342 -19.95 -27.36 12.36
CA GLU A 342 -21.32 -27.29 11.85
C GLU A 342 -21.64 -28.41 10.84
N LEU A 343 -20.61 -29.07 10.32
CA LEU A 343 -20.73 -30.04 9.23
C LEU A 343 -20.76 -31.47 9.77
N PRO A 344 -21.45 -32.40 9.07
CA PRO A 344 -21.23 -33.83 9.28
C PRO A 344 -19.74 -34.20 9.10
N PRO A 345 -19.23 -35.25 9.77
CA PRO A 345 -17.85 -35.67 9.63
C PRO A 345 -17.43 -35.87 8.16
N VAL A 346 -16.36 -35.17 7.74
CA VAL A 346 -15.81 -35.29 6.38
C VAL A 346 -15.16 -36.67 6.25
N GLN A 347 -15.75 -37.53 5.42
CA GLN A 347 -15.34 -38.93 5.33
C GLN A 347 -14.05 -39.15 4.54
N ARG A 348 -13.73 -38.26 3.58
CA ARG A 348 -12.53 -38.30 2.73
C ARG A 348 -12.14 -36.90 2.27
N HIS A 349 -10.86 -36.72 1.94
CA HIS A 349 -10.32 -35.49 1.33
C HIS A 349 -10.50 -34.21 2.15
N GLU A 350 -10.37 -34.28 3.47
CA GLU A 350 -10.53 -33.13 4.38
C GLU A 350 -9.65 -31.94 3.97
N GLU A 351 -8.38 -32.18 3.65
CA GLU A 351 -7.45 -31.13 3.17
C GLU A 351 -7.97 -30.41 1.92
N MET A 352 -8.65 -31.12 1.01
CA MET A 352 -9.23 -30.52 -0.19
C MET A 352 -10.44 -29.67 0.15
N VAL A 353 -11.27 -30.11 1.09
CA VAL A 353 -12.45 -29.36 1.56
C VAL A 353 -12.01 -28.09 2.29
N GLU A 354 -11.03 -28.21 3.19
CA GLU A 354 -10.42 -27.06 3.87
C GLU A 354 -9.85 -26.05 2.87
N ARG A 355 -9.10 -26.52 1.87
CA ARG A 355 -8.55 -25.63 0.83
C ARG A 355 -9.64 -24.88 0.07
N ILE A 356 -10.68 -25.59 -0.41
CA ILE A 356 -11.78 -24.97 -1.16
C ILE A 356 -12.54 -23.98 -0.26
N TRP A 357 -12.76 -24.33 1.01
CA TRP A 357 -13.39 -23.43 1.98
C TRP A 357 -12.56 -22.15 2.14
N ASN A 358 -11.26 -22.27 2.39
CA ASN A 358 -10.36 -21.13 2.55
C ASN A 358 -10.26 -20.27 1.26
N GLU A 359 -10.33 -20.88 0.08
CA GLU A 359 -10.41 -20.15 -1.21
C GLU A 359 -11.68 -19.29 -1.30
N ILE A 360 -12.83 -19.81 -0.85
CA ILE A 360 -14.10 -19.08 -0.84
C ILE A 360 -14.07 -17.96 0.22
N GLU A 361 -13.59 -18.26 1.43
CA GLU A 361 -13.46 -17.28 2.51
C GLU A 361 -12.48 -16.16 2.16
N GLY A 362 -11.43 -16.48 1.38
CA GLY A 362 -10.49 -15.51 0.84
C GLY A 362 -11.15 -14.44 -0.03
N LEU A 363 -12.29 -14.73 -0.68
CA LEU A 363 -13.04 -13.72 -1.43
C LEU A 363 -13.69 -12.68 -0.50
N GLY A 364 -14.21 -13.13 0.64
CA GLY A 364 -14.71 -12.24 1.69
C GLY A 364 -13.59 -11.39 2.26
N ASN A 365 -12.47 -12.03 2.61
CA ASN A 365 -11.31 -11.32 3.15
C ASN A 365 -10.78 -10.26 2.18
N MET A 366 -10.61 -10.63 0.91
CA MET A 366 -10.21 -9.70 -0.15
C MET A 366 -11.17 -8.52 -0.25
N PHE A 367 -12.49 -8.74 -0.20
CA PHE A 367 -13.46 -7.65 -0.25
C PHE A 367 -13.26 -6.64 0.88
N ILE A 368 -13.23 -7.08 2.14
CA ILE A 368 -13.16 -6.14 3.26
C ILE A 368 -11.81 -5.41 3.32
N TYR A 369 -10.71 -6.10 3.01
CA TYR A 369 -9.39 -5.48 3.01
C TYR A 369 -9.18 -4.55 1.82
N GLN A 370 -9.74 -4.86 0.64
CA GLN A 370 -9.74 -3.91 -0.48
C GLN A 370 -10.58 -2.67 -0.17
N VAL A 371 -11.74 -2.84 0.48
CA VAL A 371 -12.51 -1.70 1.01
C VAL A 371 -11.71 -0.89 2.02
N LEU A 372 -10.88 -1.53 2.85
CA LEU A 372 -10.02 -0.83 3.81
C LEU A 372 -8.86 -0.07 3.17
N VAL A 373 -8.14 -0.69 2.23
CA VAL A 373 -6.89 -0.14 1.70
C VAL A 373 -7.10 0.80 0.50
N SER A 374 -8.07 0.48 -0.36
CA SER A 374 -8.26 1.11 -1.68
C SER A 374 -9.39 2.14 -1.73
N PHE A 375 -10.38 2.03 -0.84
CA PHE A 375 -11.55 2.90 -0.77
C PHE A 375 -11.58 3.57 0.61
#